data_AF-A0A382IRE0-F1
#
_entry.id   AF-A0A382IRE0-F1
#
_cell.length_a   1.000
_cell.length_b   1.000
_cell.length_c   1.000
_cell.angle_alpha   90.00
_cell.angle_beta   90.00
_cell.angle_gamma   90.00
#
_symmetry.space_group_name_H-M   'P 1'
#
loop_
_entity.id
_entity.type
_entity.pdbx_description
1 polymer ?
#
loop_
_entity_poly.entity_id
_entity_poly.type
_entity_poly.pdbx_seq_one_letter_code
_entity_poly.pdbx_strand_id
1 'polypeptide(L)'
;VLQIVANSWALFLGLGLIMLGGGLQGSLLGLRASIEGFGLAPTGLVMSGYYIGLLIGATTVPKFVGRVGHIRSFGAMASLASTSILVHAVF
;
A
#
# COMPACT_ATOMS: atom_id res chain seq x y z
N VAL A 1 -22.69 -12.66 -12.17
CA VAL A 1 -21.31 -12.13 -12.31
C VAL A 1 -21.31 -10.62 -12.58
N LEU A 2 -22.04 -10.12 -13.59
CA LEU A 2 -22.10 -8.68 -13.90
C LEU A 2 -22.55 -7.79 -12.71
N GLN A 3 -23.57 -8.19 -11.94
CA GLN A 3 -24.01 -7.44 -10.74
C GLN A 3 -22.97 -7.40 -9.61
N ILE A 4 -22.12 -8.43 -9.49
CA ILE A 4 -21.05 -8.48 -8.46
C ILE A 4 -19.95 -7.48 -8.83
N VAL A 5 -19.61 -7.40 -10.11
CA VAL A 5 -18.67 -6.42 -10.65
C VAL A 5 -19.23 -5.00 -10.51
N ALA A 6 -20.51 -4.78 -10.83
CA ALA A 6 -21.19 -3.50 -10.68
C ALA A 6 -21.25 -3.02 -9.22
N ASN A 7 -21.49 -3.93 -8.25
CA ASN A 7 -21.52 -3.58 -6.83
C ASN A 7 -20.12 -3.39 -6.20
N SER A 8 -19.08 -3.91 -6.86
CA SER A 8 -17.68 -3.83 -6.41
C SER A 8 -16.87 -2.79 -7.16
N TRP A 9 -17.51 -1.95 -7.98
CA TRP A 9 -16.83 -0.95 -8.81
C TRP A 9 -15.95 0.01 -7.97
N ALA A 10 -16.44 0.40 -6.79
CA ALA A 10 -15.71 1.24 -5.84
C ALA A 10 -14.44 0.55 -5.28
N LEU A 11 -14.48 -0.77 -5.11
CA LEU A 11 -13.31 -1.56 -4.67
C LEU A 11 -12.25 -1.62 -5.77
N PHE A 12 -12.66 -1.86 -7.01
CA PHE A 12 -11.73 -1.86 -8.15
C PHE A 12 -11.12 -0.49 -8.40
N LEU A 13 -11.91 0.57 -8.28
CA LEU A 13 -11.44 1.95 -8.41
C LEU A 13 -10.43 2.30 -7.30
N GLY A 14 -10.76 1.96 -6.04
CA GLY A 14 -9.85 2.16 -4.92
C GLY A 14 -8.57 1.33 -5.03
N LEU A 15 -8.65 0.10 -5.55
CA LEU A 15 -7.49 -0.75 -5.80
C LEU A 15 -6.59 -0.14 -6.88
N GLY A 16 -7.18 0.39 -7.96
CA GLY A 16 -6.45 1.10 -9.02
C GLY A 16 -5.71 2.32 -8.49
N LEU A 17 -6.36 3.14 -7.66
CA LEU A 17 -5.75 4.31 -7.01
C LEU A 17 -4.61 3.91 -6.06
N ILE A 18 -4.77 2.87 -5.24
CA ILE A 18 -3.72 2.40 -4.33
C ILE A 18 -2.53 1.84 -5.11
N MET A 19 -2.77 1.07 -6.17
CA MET A 19 -1.70 0.52 -7.02
C MET A 19 -0.91 1.63 -7.72
N LEU A 20 -1.60 2.67 -8.22
CA LEU A 20 -0.95 3.85 -8.79
C LEU A 20 -0.08 4.59 -7.76
N GLY A 21 -0.61 4.82 -6.56
CA GLY A 21 0.13 5.46 -5.46
C GLY A 21 1.35 4.66 -5.03
N GLY A 22 1.20 3.35 -4.83
CA GLY A 22 2.31 2.46 -4.47
C GLY A 22 3.39 2.38 -5.56
N GLY A 23 3.02 2.35 -6.84
CA GLY A 23 3.96 2.37 -7.96
C GLY A 23 4.74 3.68 -8.07
N LEU A 24 4.07 4.82 -7.85
CA LEU A 24 4.70 6.13 -7.78
C LEU A 24 5.66 6.23 -6.59
N GLN A 25 5.24 5.79 -5.40
CA GLN A 25 6.06 5.81 -4.20
C GLN A 25 7.31 4.94 -4.35
N GLY A 26 7.20 3.74 -4.94
CA GLY A 26 8.35 2.89 -5.25
C GLY A 26 9.34 3.52 -6.22
N SER A 27 8.83 4.19 -7.27
CA SER A 27 9.66 4.93 -8.23
C SER A 27 10.38 6.13 -7.58
N LEU A 28 9.68 6.86 -6.71
CA LEU A 28 10.20 8.04 -6.02
C LEU A 28 11.31 7.67 -5.03
N LEU A 29 11.14 6.56 -4.30
CA LEU A 29 12.17 5.98 -3.44
C LEU A 29 13.43 5.58 -4.24
N GLY A 30 13.25 4.95 -5.41
CA GLY A 30 14.35 4.57 -6.29
C GLY A 30 15.12 5.78 -6.84
N LEU A 31 14.41 6.85 -7.21
CA LEU A 31 15.03 8.09 -7.69
C LEU A 31 15.77 8.83 -6.56
N ARG A 32 15.15 8.98 -5.39
CA ARG A 32 15.75 9.58 -4.18
C ARG A 32 17.01 8.83 -3.75
N ALA A 33 16.96 7.51 -3.70
CA ALA A 33 18.12 6.67 -3.36
C ALA A 33 19.30 6.89 -4.33
N SER A 34 19.02 7.12 -5.61
CA SER A 34 20.04 7.38 -6.64
C SER A 34 20.62 8.80 -6.57
N ILE A 35 19.77 9.80 -6.31
CA ILE A 35 20.17 11.22 -6.27
C ILE A 35 20.95 11.55 -5.00
N GLU A 36 20.58 10.96 -3.87
CA GLU A 36 21.04 11.37 -2.54
C GLU A 36 22.28 10.59 -2.08
N GLY A 37 22.80 9.67 -2.91
CA GLY A 37 24.06 8.97 -2.68
C GLY A 37 24.10 8.12 -1.40
N PHE A 38 22.94 7.81 -0.83
CA PHE A 38 22.82 6.94 0.33
C PHE A 38 23.46 5.60 0.01
N GLY A 39 24.47 5.20 0.80
CA GLY A 39 25.17 3.94 0.60
C GLY A 39 24.20 2.76 0.49
N LEU A 40 24.58 1.71 -0.24
CA LEU A 40 23.74 0.54 -0.49
C LEU A 40 23.16 -0.12 0.79
N ALA A 41 23.87 0.00 1.91
CA ALA A 41 23.49 -0.61 3.19
C ALA A 41 22.20 -0.01 3.81
N PRO A 42 22.08 1.30 4.09
CA PRO A 42 20.84 1.88 4.62
C PRO A 42 19.65 1.75 3.67
N THR A 43 19.87 1.91 2.36
CA THR A 43 18.79 1.77 1.35
C THR A 43 18.25 0.34 1.30
N GLY A 44 19.14 -0.65 1.36
CA GLY A 44 18.76 -2.06 1.47
C GLY A 44 17.99 -2.36 2.75
N LEU A 45 18.37 -1.74 3.88
CA LEU A 45 17.66 -1.92 5.16
C LEU A 45 16.25 -1.33 5.13
N VAL A 46 16.06 -0.17 4.50
CA VAL A 46 14.74 0.45 4.29
C VAL A 46 13.87 -0.38 3.36
N MET A 47 14.40 -0.88 2.24
CA MET A 47 13.67 -1.78 1.35
C MET A 47 13.29 -3.09 2.05
N SER A 48 14.16 -3.62 2.93
CA SER A 48 13.86 -4.82 3.72
C SER A 48 12.68 -4.59 4.67
N GLY A 49 12.60 -3.40 5.28
CA GLY A 49 11.47 -2.98 6.12
C GLY A 49 10.13 -2.99 5.38
N TYR A 50 10.12 -2.62 4.10
CA TYR A 50 8.92 -2.72 3.24
C TYR A 50 8.41 -4.16 3.12
N TYR A 51 9.31 -5.13 2.91
CA TYR A 51 8.93 -6.55 2.83
C TYR A 51 8.43 -7.12 4.16
N ILE A 52 8.97 -6.66 5.30
CA ILE A 52 8.46 -7.03 6.63
C ILE A 52 7.01 -6.52 6.79
N GLY A 53 6.74 -5.27 6.41
CA GLY A 53 5.39 -4.71 6.40
C GLY A 53 4.44 -5.48 5.46
N LEU A 54 4.92 -5.88 4.29
CA LEU A 54 4.17 -6.69 3.32
C LEU A 54 3.79 -8.06 3.90
N LEU A 55 4.71 -8.75 4.58
CA LEU A 55 4.45 -10.05 5.21
C LEU A 55 3.40 -9.95 6.33
N ILE A 56 3.51 -8.92 7.17
CA ILE A 56 2.53 -8.67 8.24
C ILE A 56 1.17 -8.32 7.63
N GLY A 57 1.14 -7.48 6.60
CA GLY A 57 -0.08 -7.11 5.86
C GLY A 57 -0.74 -8.32 5.21
N ALA A 58 0.02 -9.15 4.49
CA ALA A 58 -0.50 -10.31 3.76
C ALA A 58 -1.16 -11.35 4.68
N THR A 59 -0.73 -11.47 5.94
CA THR A 59 -1.31 -12.41 6.90
C THR A 59 -2.44 -11.81 7.73
N THR A 60 -2.40 -10.50 7.98
CA THR A 60 -3.36 -9.79 8.84
C THR A 60 -4.60 -9.36 8.07
N VAL A 61 -4.43 -8.82 6.85
CA VAL A 61 -5.52 -8.31 6.00
C VAL A 61 -6.59 -9.37 5.69
N PRO A 62 -6.27 -10.59 5.20
CA PRO A 62 -7.30 -11.59 4.91
C PRO A 62 -8.05 -12.05 6.17
N LYS A 63 -7.40 -12.07 7.35
CA LYS A 63 -8.05 -12.38 8.63
C LYS A 63 -9.06 -11.31 9.03
N PHE A 64 -8.77 -10.04 8.80
CA PHE A 64 -9.69 -8.93 9.06
C PHE A 64 -10.85 -8.89 8.05
N VAL A 65 -10.56 -9.12 6.77
CA VAL A 65 -11.56 -9.20 5.69
C VAL A 65 -12.61 -10.28 5.98
N GLY A 66 -12.16 -11.47 6.43
CA GLY A 66 -13.05 -12.59 6.77
C GLY A 66 -13.97 -12.35 7.98
N ARG A 67 -13.66 -11.39 8.86
CA ARG A 67 -14.45 -11.10 10.07
C ARG A 67 -15.43 -9.93 9.94
N VAL A 68 -15.09 -8.90 9.16
CA VAL A 68 -15.83 -7.61 9.13
C VAL A 68 -16.54 -7.35 7.78
N GLY A 69 -16.24 -8.17 6.76
CA GLY A 69 -16.78 -8.06 5.41
C GLY A 69 -15.93 -7.18 4.49
N HIS A 70 -15.81 -7.59 3.21
CA HIS A 70 -14.86 -7.06 2.23
C HIS A 70 -14.85 -5.52 2.09
N ILE A 71 -16.02 -4.88 2.09
CA ILE A 71 -16.16 -3.43 1.86
C ILE A 71 -15.61 -2.60 3.04
N ARG A 72 -15.90 -2.99 4.29
CA ARG A 72 -15.44 -2.24 5.48
C ARG A 72 -13.93 -2.37 5.70
N SER A 73 -13.39 -3.57 5.49
CA SER A 73 -11.94 -3.81 5.55
C SER A 73 -11.18 -3.02 4.48
N PHE A 74 -11.77 -2.85 3.30
CA PHE A 74 -11.14 -2.07 2.24
C PHE A 74 -11.06 -0.58 2.60
N GLY A 75 -12.13 0.00 3.15
CA GLY A 75 -12.13 1.40 3.60
C GLY A 75 -11.11 1.67 4.72
N ALA A 76 -10.96 0.73 5.66
CA ALA A 76 -9.98 0.83 6.73
C ALA A 76 -8.53 0.79 6.20
N MET A 77 -8.21 -0.16 5.32
CA MET A 77 -6.88 -0.27 4.72
C MET A 77 -6.56 0.90 3.77
N ALA A 78 -7.55 1.41 3.04
CA ALA A 78 -7.40 2.59 2.18
C ALA A 78 -7.10 3.86 3.00
N SER A 79 -7.77 4.04 4.15
CA SER A 79 -7.47 5.15 5.06
C SER A 79 -6.06 5.02 5.63
N LEU A 80 -5.64 3.81 6.02
CA LEU A 80 -4.29 3.56 6.52
C LEU A 80 -3.22 3.86 5.46
N ALA A 81 -3.46 3.46 4.21
CA ALA A 81 -2.58 3.76 3.08
C ALA A 81 -2.49 5.27 2.82
N SER A 82 -3.61 5.99 2.87
CA SER A 82 -3.64 7.45 2.75
C SER A 82 -2.86 8.14 3.87
N THR A 83 -3.03 7.72 5.12
CA THR A 83 -2.25 8.23 6.25
C THR A 83 -0.77 7.96 6.10
N SER A 84 -0.37 6.76 5.63
CA SER A 84 1.03 6.41 5.39
C SER A 84 1.70 7.35 4.38
N ILE A 85 1.02 7.64 3.26
CA ILE A 85 1.52 8.57 2.23
C ILE A 85 1.64 9.99 2.80
N LEU A 86 0.67 10.43 3.61
CA LEU A 86 0.70 11.73 4.28
C LEU A 86 1.88 11.85 5.25
N VAL A 87 2.15 10.81 6.03
CA VAL A 87 3.31 10.75 6.93
C VAL A 87 4.62 10.80 6.13
N HIS A 88 4.71 10.07 5.01
CA HIS A 88 5.88 10.10 4.13
C HIS A 88 6.07 11.42 3.37
N ALA A 89 5.01 12.22 3.21
CA ALA A 89 5.11 13.56 2.61
C ALA A 89 5.53 14.63 3.62
N VAL A 90 5.24 14.42 4.91
CA VAL A 90 5.60 15.34 6.00
C VAL A 90 7.05 15.17 6.45
N PHE A 91 7.60 13.95 6.37
CA PHE A 91 8.97 13.61 6.77
C PHE A 91 9.84 13.24 5.57
#